data_AF-A0A7S4DZ16-F1
#
_entry.id   AF-A0A7S4DZ16-F1
#
_cell.length_a   1.000
_cell.length_b   1.000
_cell.length_c   1.000
_cell.angle_alpha   90.00
_cell.angle_beta   90.00
_cell.angle_gamma   90.00
#
_symmetry.space_group_name_H-M   'P 1'
#
loop_
_entity.id
_entity.type
_entity.pdbx_description
1 polymer ?
#
loop_
_entity_poly.entity_id
_entity_poly.type
_entity_poly.pdbx_seq_one_letter_code
_entity_poly.pdbx_strand_id
1 'polypeptide(L)'
;ADVASLLGPPNTYWTMSNGYALPKTENSMKKVTDLIEANKQLKENVVSKLRVGIHWDTEVTKRRGESHNVCQVYVSAVPVAYTKYTKSTDWATFATLILEGAYEATILAGAILAHQRKQRVVVYLTSVGGGAFGNRFSWIRGAMEKALQMYNEEPLDVVLVHYGLIASDFRGIEKSYKLKRMRPAPPSSSSATEPREPPESKGSPSVAEPVQQA
;
A
#
# COMPACT_ATOMS: atom_id res chain seq x y z
N ALA A 1 -17.87 -6.14 4.69
CA ALA A 1 -18.18 -4.94 3.89
C ALA A 1 -17.19 -4.86 2.74
N ASP A 2 -17.68 -4.89 1.50
CA ASP A 2 -16.92 -4.54 0.29
C ASP A 2 -16.86 -3.01 0.15
N VAL A 3 -15.95 -2.47 -0.66
CA VAL A 3 -15.70 -1.03 -0.84
C VAL A 3 -17.00 -0.25 -1.03
N ALA A 4 -17.91 -0.72 -1.89
CA ALA A 4 -19.19 -0.05 -2.16
C ALA A 4 -20.03 0.16 -0.89
N SER A 5 -20.06 -0.83 0.01
CA SER A 5 -20.85 -0.78 1.24
C SER A 5 -20.30 0.19 2.29
N LEU A 6 -19.06 0.64 2.14
CA LEU A 6 -18.48 1.68 3.00
C LEU A 6 -18.91 3.09 2.58
N LEU A 7 -19.34 3.27 1.33
CA LEU A 7 -19.63 4.58 0.75
C LEU A 7 -21.11 4.96 0.87
N GLY A 8 -21.98 3.98 1.12
CA GLY A 8 -23.42 4.17 1.28
C GLY A 8 -24.22 2.95 0.81
N PRO A 9 -25.54 3.10 0.66
CA PRO A 9 -26.40 2.04 0.14
C PRO A 9 -25.93 1.53 -1.24
N PRO A 10 -26.21 0.27 -1.59
CA PRO A 10 -25.88 -0.27 -2.91
C PRO A 10 -26.44 0.58 -4.05
N ASN A 11 -25.69 0.66 -5.16
CA ASN A 11 -26.07 1.43 -6.34
C ASN A 11 -26.31 2.93 -6.06
N THR A 12 -25.72 3.54 -5.03
CA THR A 12 -25.90 4.97 -4.78
C THR A 12 -25.19 5.83 -5.83
N TYR A 13 -23.91 5.55 -6.08
CA TYR A 13 -23.06 6.42 -6.92
C TYR A 13 -22.87 5.91 -8.35
N TRP A 14 -22.83 4.60 -8.53
CA TRP A 14 -22.62 3.96 -9.83
C TRP A 14 -23.59 2.80 -10.05
N THR A 15 -23.68 2.37 -11.31
CA THR A 15 -24.33 1.14 -11.73
C THR A 15 -23.28 0.24 -12.38
N MET A 16 -23.34 -1.06 -12.12
CA MET A 16 -22.47 -2.03 -12.79
C MET A 16 -23.02 -2.36 -14.19
N SER A 17 -22.18 -2.25 -15.21
CA SER A 17 -22.51 -2.65 -16.58
C SER A 17 -21.31 -3.30 -17.24
N ASN A 18 -21.45 -4.55 -17.71
CA ASN A 18 -20.35 -5.34 -18.30
C ASN A 18 -19.08 -5.40 -17.44
N GLY A 19 -19.22 -5.42 -16.11
CA GLY A 19 -18.10 -5.42 -15.17
C GLY A 19 -17.51 -4.04 -14.85
N TYR A 20 -18.06 -2.96 -15.41
CA TYR A 20 -17.61 -1.59 -15.17
C TYR A 20 -18.52 -0.85 -14.19
N ALA A 21 -17.92 -0.17 -13.21
CA ALA A 21 -18.63 0.74 -12.31
C ALA A 21 -18.84 2.09 -12.99
N LEU A 22 -20.00 2.30 -13.60
CA LEU A 22 -20.32 3.52 -14.35
C LEU A 22 -21.08 4.52 -13.45
N PRO A 23 -20.60 5.77 -13.30
CA PRO A 23 -21.27 6.80 -12.52
C PRO A 23 -22.71 7.01 -12.97
N LYS A 24 -23.65 7.05 -12.02
CA LYS A 24 -25.07 7.32 -12.30
C LYS A 24 -25.33 8.72 -12.82
N THR A 25 -24.54 9.69 -12.34
CA THR A 25 -24.68 11.11 -12.66
C THR A 25 -23.30 11.74 -12.85
N GLU A 26 -23.25 12.93 -13.43
CA GLU A 26 -22.02 13.72 -13.55
C GLU A 26 -21.31 13.92 -12.19
N ASN A 27 -22.07 14.18 -11.13
CA ASN A 27 -21.54 14.50 -9.81
C ASN A 27 -21.37 13.29 -8.89
N SER A 28 -21.67 12.07 -9.36
CA SER A 28 -21.60 10.87 -8.55
C SER A 28 -20.20 10.64 -7.97
N MET A 29 -19.16 10.76 -8.79
CA MET A 29 -17.79 10.52 -8.34
C MET A 29 -17.26 11.65 -7.47
N LYS A 30 -17.73 12.89 -7.70
CA LYS A 30 -17.41 14.01 -6.84
C LYS A 30 -17.92 13.75 -5.42
N LYS A 31 -19.16 13.28 -5.26
CA LYS A 31 -19.73 12.91 -3.96
C LYS A 31 -18.94 11.81 -3.25
N VAL A 32 -18.47 10.80 -4.00
CA VAL A 32 -17.59 9.75 -3.46
C VAL A 32 -16.27 10.34 -2.97
N THR A 33 -15.65 11.21 -3.77
CA THR A 33 -14.40 11.89 -3.41
C THR A 33 -14.59 12.76 -2.15
N ASP A 34 -15.61 13.62 -2.12
CA ASP A 34 -15.91 14.49 -0.98
C ASP A 34 -16.13 13.66 0.30
N LEU A 35 -16.86 12.53 0.20
CA LEU A 35 -17.11 11.62 1.33
C LEU A 35 -15.82 11.00 1.87
N ILE A 36 -14.94 10.54 0.98
CA ILE A 36 -13.66 9.92 1.36
C ILE A 36 -12.71 10.95 1.96
N GLU A 37 -12.65 12.15 1.39
CA GLU A 37 -11.75 13.22 1.86
C GLU A 37 -12.18 13.79 3.21
N ALA A 38 -13.48 13.82 3.49
CA ALA A 38 -14.00 14.23 4.78
C ALA A 38 -13.69 13.24 5.92
N ASN A 39 -13.26 12.01 5.61
CA ASN A 39 -13.02 10.97 6.61
C ASN A 39 -11.75 10.15 6.34
N LYS A 40 -10.67 10.48 7.06
CA LYS A 40 -9.39 9.77 6.96
C LYS A 40 -9.51 8.26 7.23
N GLN A 41 -10.33 7.86 8.21
CA GLN A 41 -10.52 6.43 8.50
C GLN A 41 -11.21 5.71 7.34
N LEU A 42 -12.16 6.38 6.67
CA LEU A 42 -12.82 5.82 5.49
C LEU A 42 -11.81 5.58 4.36
N LYS A 43 -10.85 6.48 4.16
CA LYS A 43 -9.77 6.30 3.18
C LYS A 43 -8.99 4.99 3.40
N GLU A 44 -8.55 4.75 4.63
CA GLU A 44 -7.83 3.52 5.02
C GLU A 44 -8.72 2.28 4.91
N ASN A 45 -10.01 2.42 5.26
CA ASN A 45 -10.99 1.35 5.16
C ASN A 45 -11.26 0.95 3.70
N VAL A 46 -11.29 1.90 2.76
CA VAL A 46 -11.48 1.60 1.33
C VAL A 46 -10.34 0.72 0.82
N VAL A 47 -9.09 1.06 1.11
CA VAL A 47 -7.93 0.26 0.68
C VAL A 47 -7.97 -1.14 1.29
N SER A 48 -8.17 -1.23 2.62
CA SER A 48 -8.18 -2.51 3.33
C SER A 48 -9.38 -3.42 3.02
N LYS A 49 -10.46 -2.89 2.44
CA LYS A 49 -11.61 -3.69 1.99
C LYS A 49 -11.54 -4.07 0.52
N LEU A 50 -10.60 -3.55 -0.26
CA LEU A 50 -10.40 -3.98 -1.63
C LEU A 50 -10.03 -5.47 -1.66
N ARG A 51 -10.66 -6.22 -2.55
CA ARG A 51 -10.38 -7.64 -2.77
C ARG A 51 -9.82 -7.85 -4.16
N VAL A 52 -8.88 -8.78 -4.27
CA VAL A 52 -8.25 -9.18 -5.52
C VAL A 52 -8.40 -10.68 -5.71
N GLY A 53 -8.44 -11.14 -6.95
CA GLY A 53 -8.37 -12.57 -7.26
C GLY A 53 -6.91 -13.01 -7.27
N ILE A 54 -6.59 -14.15 -6.66
CA ILE A 54 -5.23 -14.70 -6.74
C ILE A 54 -5.29 -16.15 -7.19
N HIS A 55 -4.59 -16.46 -8.27
CA HIS A 55 -4.34 -17.83 -8.68
C HIS A 55 -2.90 -18.18 -8.35
N TRP A 56 -2.72 -19.13 -7.43
CA TRP A 56 -1.41 -19.62 -7.01
C TRP A 56 -0.95 -20.76 -7.93
N ASP A 57 0.36 -20.87 -8.12
CA ASP A 57 1.03 -21.94 -8.89
C ASP A 57 0.32 -22.33 -10.21
N THR A 58 -0.08 -21.32 -10.98
CA THR A 58 -0.70 -21.50 -12.29
C THR A 58 0.38 -21.78 -13.33
N GLU A 59 0.32 -22.95 -13.97
CA GLU A 59 1.19 -23.26 -15.11
C GLU A 59 0.84 -22.36 -16.30
N VAL A 60 1.87 -21.77 -16.92
CA VAL A 60 1.74 -20.96 -18.13
C VAL A 60 2.56 -21.56 -19.26
N THR A 61 2.07 -21.40 -20.48
CA THR A 61 2.74 -21.94 -21.67
C THR A 61 4.06 -21.24 -21.93
N LYS A 62 5.17 -21.98 -21.82
CA LYS A 62 6.48 -21.53 -22.30
C LYS A 62 6.74 -22.09 -23.71
N ARG A 63 7.52 -21.37 -24.51
CA ARG A 63 8.02 -21.89 -25.78
C ARG A 63 9.01 -23.01 -25.45
N ARG A 64 8.71 -24.27 -25.83
CA ARG A 64 9.53 -25.51 -25.68
C ARG A 64 9.39 -26.32 -24.36
N GLY A 65 8.22 -26.87 -24.06
CA GLY A 65 8.08 -28.08 -23.23
C GLY A 65 8.48 -28.01 -21.75
N GLU A 66 8.97 -26.88 -21.27
CA GLU A 66 9.26 -26.64 -19.84
C GLU A 66 8.01 -26.12 -19.13
N SER A 67 7.66 -26.72 -18.00
CA SER A 67 6.62 -26.20 -17.10
C SER A 67 7.14 -24.93 -16.41
N HIS A 68 6.31 -23.90 -16.35
CA HIS A 68 6.59 -22.65 -15.66
C HIS A 68 5.35 -22.22 -14.90
N ASN A 69 5.43 -22.23 -13.57
CA ASN A 69 4.31 -21.82 -12.72
C ASN A 69 4.50 -20.40 -12.23
N VAL A 70 3.41 -19.64 -12.23
CA VAL A 70 3.37 -18.26 -11.76
C VAL A 70 2.24 -18.08 -10.75
N CYS A 71 2.37 -17.05 -9.92
CA CYS A 71 1.24 -16.50 -9.19
C CYS A 71 0.67 -15.34 -10.00
N GLN A 72 -0.64 -15.37 -10.26
CA GLN A 72 -1.35 -14.32 -10.96
C GLN A 72 -2.27 -13.58 -10.01
N VAL A 73 -2.04 -12.28 -9.84
CA VAL A 73 -2.90 -11.40 -9.04
C VAL A 73 -3.79 -10.62 -10.01
N TYR A 74 -5.08 -10.95 -10.01
CA TYR A 74 -6.11 -10.32 -10.82
C TYR A 74 -6.67 -9.10 -10.09
N VAL A 75 -6.33 -7.93 -10.61
CA VAL A 75 -6.75 -6.63 -10.11
C VAL A 75 -7.45 -5.82 -11.20
N SER A 76 -8.20 -4.79 -10.81
CA SER A 76 -8.86 -3.89 -11.74
C SER A 76 -8.73 -2.45 -11.26
N ALA A 77 -8.67 -1.51 -12.20
CA ALA A 77 -8.81 -0.09 -11.93
C ALA A 77 -10.24 0.39 -12.22
N VAL A 78 -10.56 1.63 -11.90
CA VAL A 78 -11.86 2.23 -12.23
C VAL A 78 -11.89 2.74 -13.68
N PRO A 79 -13.06 2.70 -14.37
CA PRO A 79 -13.17 2.98 -15.81
C PRO A 79 -13.34 4.49 -16.10
N VAL A 80 -12.35 5.31 -15.73
CA VAL A 80 -12.41 6.78 -15.79
C VAL A 80 -12.76 7.33 -17.18
N ALA A 81 -12.23 6.74 -18.24
CA ALA A 81 -12.47 7.20 -19.62
C ALA A 81 -13.81 6.74 -20.21
N TYR A 82 -14.56 5.87 -19.53
CA TYR A 82 -15.76 5.25 -20.10
C TYR A 82 -17.00 6.12 -19.94
N THR A 83 -16.94 7.21 -19.17
CA THR A 83 -18.02 8.20 -19.08
C THR A 83 -17.53 9.58 -19.50
N LYS A 84 -18.26 10.20 -20.44
CA LYS A 84 -17.93 11.54 -20.96
C LYS A 84 -18.50 12.68 -20.12
N TYR A 85 -19.51 12.41 -19.30
CA TYR A 85 -20.22 13.39 -18.48
C TYR A 85 -19.66 13.54 -17.06
N THR A 86 -18.66 12.74 -16.66
CA THR A 86 -18.00 12.85 -15.35
C THR A 86 -16.58 13.36 -15.57
N LYS A 87 -16.13 14.34 -14.78
CA LYS A 87 -14.76 14.85 -14.93
C LYS A 87 -13.76 13.83 -14.40
N SER A 88 -12.66 13.63 -15.13
CA SER A 88 -11.57 12.77 -14.68
C SER A 88 -11.08 13.12 -13.26
N THR A 89 -11.04 14.40 -12.90
CA THR A 89 -10.64 14.86 -11.56
C THR A 89 -11.56 14.37 -10.44
N ASP A 90 -12.85 14.16 -10.72
CA ASP A 90 -13.82 13.70 -9.73
C ASP A 90 -13.57 12.25 -9.31
N TRP A 91 -12.82 11.50 -10.14
CA TRP A 91 -12.37 10.15 -9.84
C TRP A 91 -11.08 10.09 -9.02
N ALA A 92 -10.30 11.16 -8.95
CA ALA A 92 -8.89 11.10 -8.57
C ALA A 92 -8.65 10.37 -7.23
N THR A 93 -9.41 10.73 -6.20
CA THR A 93 -9.27 10.14 -4.86
C THR A 93 -9.69 8.67 -4.87
N PHE A 94 -10.87 8.35 -5.39
CA PHE A 94 -11.34 6.97 -5.44
C PHE A 94 -10.45 6.07 -6.30
N ALA A 95 -10.09 6.52 -7.50
CA ALA A 95 -9.20 5.81 -8.42
C ALA A 95 -7.84 5.51 -7.78
N THR A 96 -7.25 6.49 -7.09
CA THR A 96 -5.98 6.31 -6.40
C THR A 96 -6.07 5.24 -5.33
N LEU A 97 -7.14 5.19 -4.53
CA LEU A 97 -7.28 4.16 -3.47
C LEU A 97 -7.46 2.75 -4.03
N ILE A 98 -8.19 2.60 -5.13
CA ILE A 98 -8.32 1.31 -5.81
C ILE A 98 -6.95 0.86 -6.36
N LEU A 99 -6.18 1.79 -6.95
CA LEU A 99 -4.82 1.50 -7.42
C LEU A 99 -3.88 1.17 -6.25
N GLU A 100 -3.96 1.88 -5.13
CA GLU A 100 -3.17 1.61 -3.92
C GLU A 100 -3.40 0.18 -3.45
N GLY A 101 -4.66 -0.22 -3.23
CA GLY A 101 -4.97 -1.59 -2.81
C GLY A 101 -4.57 -2.65 -3.84
N ALA A 102 -4.67 -2.34 -5.14
CA ALA A 102 -4.25 -3.27 -6.21
C ALA A 102 -2.74 -3.53 -6.19
N TYR A 103 -1.91 -2.48 -6.10
CA TYR A 103 -0.45 -2.64 -6.02
C TYR A 103 -0.02 -3.23 -4.69
N GLU A 104 -0.63 -2.80 -3.57
CA GLU A 104 -0.36 -3.34 -2.24
C GLU A 104 -0.61 -4.85 -2.20
N ALA A 105 -1.79 -5.30 -2.64
CA ALA A 105 -2.13 -6.73 -2.66
C ALA A 105 -1.20 -7.54 -3.58
N THR A 106 -0.78 -6.97 -4.72
CA THR A 106 0.15 -7.64 -5.65
C THR A 106 1.53 -7.83 -5.02
N ILE A 107 2.07 -6.79 -4.37
CA ILE A 107 3.38 -6.86 -3.72
C ILE A 107 3.32 -7.78 -2.50
N LEU A 108 2.25 -7.70 -1.70
CA LEU A 108 2.03 -8.57 -0.55
C LEU A 108 1.96 -10.06 -0.95
N ALA A 109 1.29 -10.39 -2.06
CA ALA A 109 1.28 -11.75 -2.58
C ALA A 109 2.69 -12.25 -2.93
N GLY A 110 3.53 -11.39 -3.51
CA GLY A 110 4.95 -11.66 -3.75
C GLY A 110 5.72 -11.91 -2.45
N ALA A 111 5.52 -11.06 -1.43
CA ALA A 111 6.17 -11.20 -0.12
C ALA A 111 5.80 -12.52 0.56
N ILE A 112 4.50 -12.88 0.55
CA ILE A 112 4.02 -14.17 1.07
C ILE A 112 4.76 -15.34 0.39
N LEU A 113 4.88 -15.33 -0.93
CA LEU A 113 5.61 -16.38 -1.66
C LEU A 113 7.09 -16.40 -1.32
N ALA A 114 7.71 -15.23 -1.14
CA ALA A 114 9.12 -15.12 -0.83
C ALA A 114 9.44 -15.74 0.55
N HIS A 115 8.60 -15.47 1.54
CA HIS A 115 8.71 -16.09 2.88
C HIS A 115 8.42 -17.59 2.85
N GLN A 116 7.34 -18.03 2.18
CA GLN A 116 6.99 -19.45 2.07
C GLN A 116 8.10 -20.27 1.40
N ARG A 117 8.72 -19.72 0.36
CA ARG A 117 9.78 -20.38 -0.43
C ARG A 117 11.18 -20.14 0.14
N LYS A 118 11.33 -19.27 1.15
CA LYS A 118 12.61 -18.83 1.74
C LYS A 118 13.61 -18.34 0.68
N GLN A 119 13.13 -17.62 -0.32
CA GLN A 119 13.94 -17.10 -1.43
C GLN A 119 13.40 -15.77 -1.93
N ARG A 120 14.23 -15.03 -2.68
CA ARG A 120 13.81 -13.81 -3.34
C ARG A 120 12.81 -14.11 -4.46
N VAL A 121 11.75 -13.31 -4.57
CA VAL A 121 10.70 -13.48 -5.59
C VAL A 121 10.65 -12.28 -6.52
N VAL A 122 10.58 -12.54 -7.83
CA VAL A 122 10.38 -11.48 -8.82
C VAL A 122 8.89 -11.16 -8.93
N VAL A 123 8.53 -9.89 -8.77
CA VAL A 123 7.16 -9.38 -8.92
C VAL A 123 7.10 -8.48 -10.16
N TYR A 124 6.23 -8.83 -11.10
CA TYR A 124 6.02 -8.05 -12.32
C TYR A 124 4.81 -7.14 -12.17
N LEU A 125 5.01 -5.84 -12.27
CA LEU A 125 3.96 -4.83 -12.22
C LEU A 125 3.69 -4.29 -13.62
N THR A 126 2.45 -3.88 -13.88
CA THR A 126 2.05 -3.16 -15.09
C THR A 126 1.39 -1.84 -14.69
N SER A 127 1.22 -0.91 -15.63
CA SER A 127 0.46 0.33 -15.38
C SER A 127 -1.05 0.08 -15.38
N VAL A 128 -1.57 -0.53 -14.32
CA VAL A 128 -2.98 -0.94 -14.18
C VAL A 128 -3.91 0.25 -14.47
N GLY A 129 -4.82 0.09 -15.44
CA GLY A 129 -5.80 1.10 -15.81
C GLY A 129 -5.28 2.33 -16.58
N GLY A 130 -3.97 2.39 -16.89
CA GLY A 130 -3.37 3.53 -17.60
C GLY A 130 -3.64 3.59 -19.11
N GLY A 131 -4.17 2.50 -19.68
CA GLY A 131 -4.61 2.43 -21.08
C GLY A 131 -6.09 2.81 -21.25
N ALA A 132 -6.90 1.86 -21.73
CA ALA A 132 -8.32 2.09 -22.04
C ALA A 132 -9.15 2.69 -20.90
N PHE A 133 -8.84 2.37 -19.64
CA PHE A 133 -9.59 2.91 -18.49
C PHE A 133 -9.26 4.38 -18.20
N GLY A 134 -8.16 4.92 -18.72
CA GLY A 134 -7.82 6.34 -18.61
C GLY A 134 -7.44 6.83 -17.21
N ASN A 135 -6.92 5.95 -16.35
CA ASN A 135 -6.36 6.37 -15.07
C ASN A 135 -5.06 7.14 -15.33
N ARG A 136 -4.87 8.27 -14.65
CA ARG A 136 -3.67 9.09 -14.86
C ARG A 136 -2.42 8.36 -14.39
N PHE A 137 -1.35 8.45 -15.17
CA PHE A 137 -0.07 7.85 -14.79
C PHE A 137 0.48 8.37 -13.46
N SER A 138 0.20 9.62 -13.09
CA SER A 138 0.57 10.16 -11.79
C SER A 138 -0.13 9.44 -10.61
N TRP A 139 -1.40 9.05 -10.75
CA TRP A 139 -2.11 8.27 -9.73
C TRP A 139 -1.55 6.85 -9.62
N ILE A 140 -1.31 6.24 -10.78
CA ILE A 140 -0.73 4.90 -10.89
C ILE A 140 0.66 4.87 -10.25
N ARG A 141 1.52 5.83 -10.60
CA ARG A 141 2.86 6.00 -10.05
C ARG A 141 2.80 6.16 -8.54
N GLY A 142 1.99 7.08 -8.03
CA GLY A 142 1.90 7.36 -6.59
C GLY A 142 1.45 6.12 -5.80
N ALA A 143 0.45 5.39 -6.29
CA ALA A 143 -0.02 4.16 -5.68
C ALA A 143 1.07 3.07 -5.67
N MET A 144 1.79 2.91 -6.79
CA MET A 144 2.90 1.97 -6.91
C MET A 144 4.06 2.33 -5.98
N GLU A 145 4.48 3.60 -5.94
CA GLU A 145 5.56 4.07 -5.06
C GLU A 145 5.21 3.87 -3.58
N LYS A 146 3.95 4.08 -3.19
CA LYS A 146 3.46 3.83 -1.83
C LYS A 146 3.56 2.35 -1.45
N ALA A 147 3.08 1.46 -2.31
CA ALA A 147 3.13 0.01 -2.05
C ALA A 147 4.58 -0.50 -1.99
N LEU A 148 5.45 -0.03 -2.90
CA LEU A 148 6.88 -0.35 -2.86
C LEU A 148 7.58 0.13 -1.58
N GLN A 149 7.16 1.27 -1.03
CA GLN A 149 7.73 1.81 0.21
C GLN A 149 7.29 1.02 1.44
N MET A 150 6.06 0.48 1.43
CA MET A 150 5.51 -0.32 2.51
C MET A 150 6.22 -1.68 2.65
N TYR A 151 6.64 -2.27 1.54
CA TYR A 151 7.28 -3.59 1.48
C TYR A 151 8.73 -3.52 1.01
N ASN A 152 9.44 -2.43 1.31
CA ASN A 152 10.79 -2.18 0.81
C ASN A 152 11.85 -3.14 1.39
N GLU A 153 11.59 -3.71 2.57
CA GLU A 153 12.47 -4.69 3.24
C GLU A 153 12.16 -6.14 2.84
N GLU A 154 11.08 -6.38 2.10
CA GLU A 154 10.72 -7.73 1.67
C GLU A 154 11.71 -8.28 0.64
N PRO A 155 11.95 -9.60 0.62
CA PRO A 155 12.89 -10.22 -0.32
C PRO A 155 12.27 -10.31 -1.73
N LEU A 156 12.09 -9.15 -2.37
CA LEU A 156 11.48 -9.01 -3.69
C LEU A 156 12.42 -8.34 -4.68
N ASP A 157 12.31 -8.74 -5.94
CA ASP A 157 12.81 -8.01 -7.10
C ASP A 157 11.62 -7.52 -7.91
N VAL A 158 11.38 -6.21 -7.94
CA VAL A 158 10.20 -5.67 -8.62
C VAL A 158 10.56 -5.15 -10.01
N VAL A 159 9.83 -5.61 -11.02
CA VAL A 159 10.02 -5.26 -12.42
C VAL A 159 8.77 -4.58 -12.95
N LEU A 160 8.92 -3.36 -13.48
CA LEU A 160 7.85 -2.69 -14.20
C LEU A 160 7.86 -3.13 -15.67
N VAL A 161 6.79 -3.80 -16.09
CA VAL A 161 6.57 -4.25 -17.47
C VAL A 161 5.71 -3.24 -18.21
N HIS A 162 6.12 -2.92 -19.44
CA HIS A 162 5.39 -2.00 -20.31
C HIS A 162 5.36 -2.52 -21.75
N TYR A 163 4.35 -2.08 -22.50
CA TYR A 163 4.26 -2.29 -23.94
C TYR A 163 4.74 -1.03 -24.67
N GLY A 164 5.70 -1.17 -25.58
CA GLY A 164 6.24 -0.02 -26.34
C GLY A 164 7.13 0.90 -25.50
N LEU A 165 6.94 2.22 -25.61
CA LEU A 165 7.73 3.21 -24.88
C LEU A 165 7.24 3.37 -23.44
N ILE A 166 8.18 3.45 -22.49
CA ILE A 166 7.86 3.77 -21.10
C ILE A 166 7.41 5.22 -20.97
N ALA A 167 6.23 5.43 -20.36
CA ALA A 167 5.74 6.76 -20.04
C ALA A 167 6.74 7.50 -19.16
N SER A 168 6.93 8.80 -19.41
CA SER A 168 7.86 9.66 -18.66
C SER A 168 7.61 9.61 -17.15
N ASP A 169 6.35 9.46 -16.75
CA ASP A 169 5.91 9.34 -15.37
C ASP A 169 6.58 8.19 -14.63
N PHE A 170 7.00 7.10 -15.30
CA PHE A 170 7.68 6.00 -14.62
C PHE A 170 9.20 6.13 -14.62
N ARG A 171 9.76 7.10 -15.34
CA ARG A 171 11.21 7.32 -15.36
C ARG A 171 11.68 7.78 -13.98
N GLY A 172 12.79 7.19 -13.54
CA GLY A 172 13.46 7.57 -12.28
C GLY A 172 12.95 6.86 -11.03
N ILE A 173 11.89 6.06 -11.09
CA ILE A 173 11.44 5.22 -9.95
C ILE A 173 12.58 4.29 -9.52
N GLU A 174 13.25 3.64 -10.47
CA GLU A 174 14.38 2.76 -10.16
C GLU A 174 15.55 3.51 -9.47
N LYS A 175 15.85 4.73 -9.94
CA LYS A 175 16.95 5.54 -9.39
C LYS A 175 16.69 5.94 -7.94
N SER A 176 15.45 6.32 -7.60
CA SER A 176 15.10 6.71 -6.23
C SER A 176 15.23 5.53 -5.25
N TYR A 177 14.92 4.31 -5.68
CA TYR A 177 15.07 3.11 -4.86
C TYR A 177 16.53 2.66 -4.71
N LYS A 178 17.33 2.71 -5.78
CA LYS A 178 18.77 2.42 -5.70
C LYS A 178 19.49 3.36 -4.72
N LEU A 179 19.15 4.65 -4.75
CA LEU A 179 19.74 5.64 -3.84
C LEU A 179 19.33 5.41 -2.38
N LYS A 180 18.07 5.00 -2.12
CA LYS A 180 17.59 4.70 -0.76
C LYS A 180 18.29 3.47 -0.16
N ARG A 181 18.52 2.41 -0.93
CA ARG A 181 19.25 1.20 -0.46
C ARG A 181 20.72 1.45 -0.12
N MET A 182 21.33 2.49 -0.71
CA MET A 182 22.74 2.84 -0.45
C MET A 182 22.93 3.71 0.79
N ARG A 183 21.85 4.22 1.41
CA ARG A 183 21.96 4.99 2.66
C ARG A 183 22.13 4.02 3.83
N PRO A 184 23.19 4.16 4.65
CA PRO A 184 23.32 3.36 5.87
C PRO A 184 22.12 3.59 6.79
N ALA A 185 21.68 2.54 7.49
CA ALA A 185 20.68 2.69 8.53
C ALA A 185 21.18 3.71 9.59
N PRO A 186 20.31 4.59 10.11
CA PRO A 186 20.71 5.50 11.17
C PRO A 186 21.19 4.68 12.38
N PRO A 187 22.25 5.12 13.08
CA PRO A 187 22.76 4.40 14.23
C PRO A 187 21.66 4.27 15.29
N SER A 188 21.40 3.04 15.72
CA SER A 188 20.48 2.73 16.82
C SER A 188 20.97 3.44 18.09
N SER A 189 20.19 4.36 18.63
CA SER A 189 20.45 4.97 19.93
C SER A 189 20.20 3.94 21.03
N SER A 190 21.22 3.13 21.33
CA SER A 190 21.26 2.22 22.48
C SER A 190 22.56 2.47 23.24
N SER A 191 22.53 3.47 24.12
CA SER A 191 23.44 3.55 25.26
C SER A 191 22.78 4.41 26.35
N ALA A 192 21.81 3.84 27.04
CA ALA A 192 21.42 4.32 28.36
C ALA A 192 22.18 3.48 29.39
N THR A 193 23.17 4.12 29.99
CA THR A 193 24.06 3.68 31.04
C THR A 193 23.26 3.20 32.27
N GLU A 194 23.73 2.11 32.90
CA GLU A 194 23.19 1.61 34.19
C GLU A 194 23.17 2.69 35.28
N PRO A 195 22.22 2.66 36.24
CA PRO A 195 22.24 3.58 37.38
C PRO A 195 23.32 3.17 38.40
N ARG A 196 24.23 4.10 38.73
CA ARG A 196 25.10 4.01 39.91
C ARG A 196 24.29 4.32 41.18
N GLU A 197 24.37 3.43 42.17
CA GLU A 197 23.91 3.69 43.54
C GLU A 197 24.66 4.87 44.19
N PRO A 198 23.99 5.67 45.04
CA PRO A 198 24.63 6.77 45.75
C PRO A 198 25.36 6.28 47.03
N PRO A 199 26.47 6.93 47.44
CA PRO A 199 27.25 6.50 48.59
C PRO A 199 26.63 6.92 49.93
N GLU A 200 26.69 6.03 50.91
CA GLU A 200 26.33 6.24 52.32
C GLU A 200 27.20 7.32 52.99
N SER A 201 26.57 8.31 53.63
CA SER A 201 27.24 9.26 54.51
C SER A 201 27.25 8.74 55.97
N LYS A 202 28.44 8.58 56.55
CA LYS A 202 28.65 8.24 57.96
C LYS A 202 28.84 9.48 58.85
N GLY A 203 28.06 9.52 59.95
CA GLY A 203 28.42 10.06 61.27
C GLY A 203 28.30 11.59 61.47
N SER A 204 27.90 12.17 62.60
CA SER A 204 27.65 11.74 64.00
C SER A 204 27.07 12.98 64.78
N PRO A 205 27.02 13.07 66.13
CA PRO A 205 26.15 12.39 67.09
C PRO A 205 25.43 13.34 68.10
N SER A 206 24.59 12.73 68.98
CA SER A 206 24.21 13.18 70.36
C SER A 206 23.19 14.33 70.46
N VAL A 207 22.15 14.35 71.33
CA VAL A 207 22.12 14.10 72.78
C VAL A 207 20.70 13.67 73.25
N ALA A 208 20.68 12.89 74.34
CA ALA A 208 19.66 12.49 75.31
C ALA A 208 18.44 13.44 75.56
N GLU A 209 17.30 13.03 76.12
CA GLU A 209 17.07 12.38 77.43
C GLU A 209 15.54 11.99 77.59
N PRO A 210 15.00 11.51 78.74
CA PRO A 210 14.22 10.26 78.80
C PRO A 210 12.76 10.39 79.34
N VAL A 211 12.09 9.23 79.58
CA VAL A 211 11.26 8.90 80.78
C VAL A 211 9.83 8.31 80.54
N GLN A 212 9.69 7.04 80.97
CA GLN A 212 8.61 6.28 81.68
C GLN A 212 7.17 6.03 81.16
N GLN A 213 6.82 4.72 81.29
CA GLN A 213 5.61 4.04 81.84
C GLN A 213 4.20 4.43 81.30
N ALA A 214 3.24 3.52 81.09
CA ALA A 214 2.94 2.22 81.70
C ALA A 214 2.32 1.25 80.70
#